data_AF-A0A8T4B0N3-F1
#
_entry.id   AF-A0A8T4B0N3-F1
#
_cell.length_a   1.000
_cell.length_b   1.000
_cell.length_c   1.000
_cell.angle_alpha   90.00
_cell.angle_beta   90.00
_cell.angle_gamma   90.00
#
_symmetry.space_group_name_H-M   'P 1'
#
loop_
_entity.id
_entity.type
_entity.pdbx_description
1 polymer ?
#
loop_
_entity_poly.entity_id
_entity_poly.type
_entity_poly.pdbx_seq_one_letter_code
_entity_poly.pdbx_strand_id
1 'polypeptide(L)'
;MPKLRYFGRNQVVSQYVETLGWSITEEETEIDVILVETYDNRSSEYLKRLEGTVALMRAALDVLEKENVRSFIVLTDHSAENGTKRPNVPGHVNQGTRPDGIHGFGALTVEVLGRMAAKKGAITRIVKHSGKTDAAVCSAVHYGLEALNSKKKYDVVRHDI
;
A
#
# COMPACT_ATOMS: atom_id res chain seq x y z
N MET A 1 -20.47 0.42 10.86
CA MET A 1 -19.72 0.58 9.59
C MET A 1 -18.42 -0.20 9.73
N PRO A 2 -17.90 -0.81 8.65
CA PRO A 2 -16.62 -1.50 8.72
C PRO A 2 -15.49 -0.51 9.04
N LYS A 3 -14.54 -0.93 9.87
CA LYS A 3 -13.46 -0.08 10.40
C LYS A 3 -12.21 -0.18 9.52
N LEU A 4 -11.65 0.97 9.14
CA LEU A 4 -10.44 1.06 8.34
C LEU A 4 -9.36 1.84 9.10
N ARG A 5 -8.15 1.28 9.18
CA ARG A 5 -6.96 1.95 9.70
C ARG A 5 -6.13 2.48 8.53
N TYR A 6 -6.01 3.80 8.42
CA TYR A 6 -5.28 4.45 7.34
C TYR A 6 -3.89 4.91 7.80
N PHE A 7 -2.86 4.53 7.05
CA PHE A 7 -1.48 4.94 7.24
C PHE A 7 -1.02 5.73 6.02
N GLY A 8 -1.10 7.04 6.10
CA GLY A 8 -0.68 7.94 5.02
C GLY A 8 -0.82 9.39 5.47
N ARG A 9 -0.56 10.32 4.55
CA ARG A 9 -0.63 11.76 4.83
C ARG A 9 -1.74 12.49 4.07
N ASN A 10 -2.41 11.82 3.14
CA ASN A 10 -3.35 12.47 2.24
C ASN A 10 -4.74 12.55 2.86
N GLN A 11 -5.11 13.73 3.34
CA GLN A 11 -6.43 13.97 3.93
C GLN A 11 -7.57 13.79 2.92
N VAL A 12 -7.30 13.94 1.62
CA VAL A 12 -8.29 13.67 0.57
C VAL A 12 -8.61 12.18 0.51
N VAL A 13 -7.60 11.32 0.69
CA VAL A 13 -7.81 9.87 0.74
C VAL A 13 -8.64 9.48 1.95
N SER A 14 -8.35 10.04 3.12
CA SER A 14 -9.14 9.74 4.32
C SER A 14 -10.60 10.16 4.15
N GLN A 15 -10.87 11.37 3.68
CA GLN A 15 -12.23 11.83 3.39
C GLN A 15 -12.92 10.97 2.33
N TYR A 16 -12.20 10.61 1.25
CA TYR A 16 -12.76 9.79 0.18
C TYR A 16 -13.18 8.40 0.66
N VAL A 17 -12.36 7.76 1.49
CA VAL A 17 -12.67 6.45 2.08
C VAL A 17 -13.96 6.50 2.91
N GLU A 18 -14.20 7.58 3.65
CA GLU A 18 -15.46 7.77 4.39
C GLU A 18 -16.68 7.86 3.46
N THR A 19 -16.55 8.52 2.30
CA THR A 19 -17.63 8.55 1.28
C THR A 19 -17.97 7.17 0.71
N LEU A 20 -17.04 6.21 0.79
CA LEU A 20 -17.25 4.82 0.39
C LEU A 20 -17.88 3.95 1.50
N GLY A 21 -18.26 4.55 2.63
CA GLY A 21 -18.96 3.86 3.73
C GLY A 21 -18.04 3.22 4.77
N TRP A 22 -16.75 3.57 4.79
CA TRP A 22 -15.79 3.12 5.80
C TRP A 22 -15.69 4.12 6.95
N SER A 23 -15.47 3.62 8.16
CA SER A 23 -15.14 4.47 9.31
C SER A 23 -13.64 4.43 9.56
N ILE A 24 -12.97 5.58 9.47
CA ILE A 24 -11.55 5.67 9.81
C ILE A 24 -11.40 5.62 11.33
N THR A 25 -10.50 4.77 11.80
CA THR A 25 -10.21 4.62 13.24
C THR A 25 -8.74 4.83 13.51
N GLU A 26 -8.43 5.38 14.69
CA GLU A 26 -7.08 5.39 15.27
C GLU A 26 -6.87 4.26 16.28
N GLU A 27 -7.94 3.58 16.68
CA GLU A 27 -7.89 2.45 17.60
C GLU A 27 -7.20 1.25 16.94
N GLU A 28 -6.42 0.51 17.73
CA GLU A 28 -5.73 -0.71 17.28
C GLU A 28 -6.59 -1.98 17.47
N THR A 29 -7.92 -1.88 17.52
CA THR A 29 -8.81 -3.02 17.74
C THR A 29 -9.97 -3.04 16.74
N GLU A 30 -10.47 -4.24 16.44
CA GLU A 30 -11.63 -4.47 15.57
C GLU A 30 -11.45 -3.89 14.14
N ILE A 31 -10.22 -3.87 13.63
CA ILE A 31 -9.91 -3.32 12.31
C ILE A 31 -10.24 -4.34 11.21
N ASP A 32 -11.12 -3.98 10.27
CA ASP A 32 -11.43 -4.82 9.11
C ASP A 32 -10.35 -4.69 8.02
N VAL A 33 -9.90 -3.46 7.75
CA VAL A 33 -8.97 -3.14 6.66
C VAL A 33 -7.85 -2.23 7.15
N ILE A 34 -6.62 -2.57 6.82
CA ILE A 34 -5.50 -1.63 6.85
C ILE A 34 -5.26 -1.11 5.43
N LEU A 35 -5.18 0.22 5.29
CA LEU A 35 -4.81 0.91 4.06
C LEU A 35 -3.55 1.72 4.29
N VAL A 36 -2.49 1.41 3.55
CA VAL A 36 -1.21 2.14 3.60
C VAL A 36 -1.05 2.92 2.31
N GLU A 37 -0.81 4.23 2.39
CA GLU A 37 -0.43 5.06 1.25
C GLU A 37 1.03 5.49 1.41
N THR A 38 1.89 4.86 0.60
CA THR A 38 3.31 5.23 0.53
C THR A 38 3.50 6.45 -0.37
N TYR A 39 4.49 7.29 -0.05
CA TYR A 39 4.78 8.50 -0.80
C TYR A 39 6.27 8.84 -0.77
N ASP A 40 6.76 9.48 -1.84
CA ASP A 40 8.06 10.14 -1.78
C ASP A 40 7.96 11.52 -1.10
N ASN A 41 8.65 11.68 0.03
CA ASN A 41 8.70 12.95 0.74
C ASN A 41 9.76 13.92 0.19
N ARG A 42 10.52 13.49 -0.83
CA ARG A 42 11.55 14.28 -1.55
C ARG A 42 12.65 14.86 -0.66
N SER A 43 12.83 14.33 0.54
CA SER A 43 13.95 14.73 1.40
C SER A 43 15.28 14.42 0.71
N SER A 44 16.23 15.36 0.80
CA SER A 44 17.62 15.12 0.40
C SER A 44 18.33 14.15 1.36
N GLU A 45 17.81 13.97 2.57
CA GLU A 45 18.32 13.01 3.55
C GLU A 45 17.69 11.64 3.32
N TYR A 46 18.53 10.65 3.01
CA TYR A 46 18.06 9.30 2.68
C TYR A 46 17.26 8.65 3.82
N LEU A 47 17.66 8.80 5.09
CA LEU A 47 16.91 8.23 6.22
C LEU A 47 15.51 8.83 6.35
N LYS A 48 15.39 10.15 6.25
CA LYS A 48 14.08 10.82 6.29
C LYS A 48 13.21 10.37 5.13
N ARG A 49 13.78 10.15 3.94
CA ARG A 49 13.02 9.70 2.78
C ARG A 49 12.43 8.30 2.94
N LEU A 50 13.01 7.45 3.79
CA LEU A 50 12.44 6.13 4.12
C LEU A 50 11.16 6.20 4.95
N GLU A 51 10.88 7.32 5.63
CA GLU A 51 9.69 7.46 6.48
C GLU A 51 8.39 7.32 5.69
N GLY A 52 8.36 7.86 4.46
CA GLY A 52 7.20 7.79 3.55
C GLY A 52 6.89 6.39 3.02
N THR A 53 7.68 5.36 3.38
CA THR A 53 7.40 3.98 3.01
C THR A 53 7.66 3.00 4.15
N VAL A 54 8.90 2.92 4.64
CA VAL A 54 9.33 1.90 5.61
C VAL A 54 8.65 2.12 6.95
N ALA A 55 8.60 3.37 7.45
CA ALA A 55 7.99 3.65 8.74
C ALA A 55 6.48 3.37 8.74
N LEU A 56 5.78 3.78 7.66
CA LEU A 56 4.34 3.51 7.49
C LEU A 56 4.06 2.01 7.41
N MET A 57 4.80 1.27 6.58
CA MET A 57 4.62 -0.17 6.44
C MET A 57 4.95 -0.93 7.73
N ARG A 58 5.97 -0.50 8.49
CA ARG A 58 6.27 -1.06 9.81
C ARG A 58 5.11 -0.86 10.77
N ALA A 59 4.61 0.37 10.90
CA ALA A 59 3.49 0.66 11.80
C ALA A 59 2.22 -0.13 11.44
N ALA A 60 1.94 -0.25 10.14
CA ALA A 60 0.84 -1.05 9.63
C ALA A 60 0.99 -2.54 9.96
N LEU A 61 2.21 -3.08 9.88
CA LEU A 61 2.48 -4.45 10.29
C LEU A 61 2.37 -4.62 11.81
N ASP A 62 2.86 -3.69 12.62
CA ASP A 62 2.74 -3.77 14.09
C ASP A 62 1.28 -3.97 14.53
N VAL A 63 0.33 -3.30 13.84
CA VAL A 63 -1.12 -3.50 14.06
C VAL A 63 -1.58 -4.87 13.57
N LEU A 64 -1.19 -5.25 12.34
CA LEU A 64 -1.49 -6.58 11.80
C LEU A 64 -0.91 -7.71 12.67
N GLU A 65 0.15 -7.46 13.43
CA GLU A 65 0.72 -8.46 14.30
C GLU A 65 -0.09 -8.75 15.55
N LYS A 66 -0.76 -7.73 16.07
CA LYS A 66 -1.60 -7.80 17.27
C LYS A 66 -3.03 -8.23 16.96
N GLU A 67 -3.54 -7.85 15.79
CA GLU A 67 -4.94 -8.01 15.42
C GLU A 67 -5.16 -8.96 14.24
N ASN A 68 -6.33 -9.59 14.20
CA ASN A 68 -6.74 -10.41 13.06
C ASN A 68 -7.44 -9.56 11.99
N VAL A 69 -6.65 -8.82 11.22
CA VAL A 69 -7.14 -7.93 10.16
C VAL A 69 -7.53 -8.73 8.91
N ARG A 70 -8.70 -8.45 8.35
CA ARG A 70 -9.23 -9.20 7.19
C ARG A 70 -8.53 -8.85 5.89
N SER A 71 -8.19 -7.57 5.69
CA SER A 71 -7.58 -7.10 4.46
C SER A 71 -6.48 -6.09 4.67
N PHE A 72 -5.50 -6.09 3.76
CA PHE A 72 -4.34 -5.21 3.80
C PHE A 72 -4.09 -4.64 2.40
N ILE A 73 -4.24 -3.32 2.25
CA ILE A 73 -4.05 -2.63 0.98
C ILE A 73 -2.85 -1.71 1.11
N VAL A 74 -1.97 -1.73 0.11
CA VAL A 74 -0.88 -0.76 -0.02
C VAL A 74 -1.01 -0.04 -1.35
N LEU A 75 -1.04 1.29 -1.30
CA LEU A 75 -0.94 2.18 -2.44
C LEU A 75 0.51 2.64 -2.56
N THR A 76 1.09 2.46 -3.74
CA THR A 76 2.47 2.85 -4.00
C THR A 76 2.58 3.59 -5.31
N ASP A 77 3.26 4.73 -5.27
CA ASP A 77 3.47 5.56 -6.44
C ASP A 77 4.50 4.93 -7.40
N HIS A 78 4.64 5.52 -8.59
CA HIS A 78 5.61 5.05 -9.59
C HIS A 78 7.07 5.19 -9.15
N SER A 79 7.37 5.84 -8.03
CA SER A 79 8.75 5.97 -7.59
C SER A 79 9.39 4.60 -7.34
N ALA A 80 8.58 3.64 -6.87
CA ALA A 80 8.91 2.22 -6.72
C ALA A 80 9.36 1.51 -8.02
N GLU A 81 9.23 2.17 -9.17
CA GLU A 81 9.38 1.59 -10.50
C GLU A 81 10.47 2.23 -11.37
N ASN A 82 11.22 3.20 -10.85
CA ASN A 82 12.27 3.92 -11.61
C ASN A 82 13.50 3.04 -11.94
N GLY A 83 13.63 1.86 -11.34
CA GLY A 83 14.79 0.97 -11.50
C GLY A 83 14.70 -0.07 -12.58
N THR A 84 15.77 -0.87 -12.64
CA THR A 84 15.78 -2.09 -13.48
C THR A 84 15.05 -3.20 -12.75
N LYS A 85 14.11 -3.84 -13.44
CA LYS A 85 13.43 -5.04 -12.93
C LYS A 85 14.45 -6.16 -12.72
N ARG A 86 14.35 -6.89 -11.61
CA ARG A 86 15.26 -8.02 -11.33
C ARG A 86 15.32 -8.98 -12.53
N PRO A 87 16.53 -9.46 -12.91
CA PRO A 87 16.67 -10.50 -13.93
C PRO A 87 15.78 -11.70 -13.58
N ASN A 88 15.16 -12.31 -14.60
CA ASN A 88 14.26 -13.46 -14.50
C ASN A 88 12.81 -13.19 -14.06
N VAL A 89 12.39 -11.94 -13.87
CA VAL A 89 10.96 -11.63 -13.73
C VAL A 89 10.39 -11.23 -15.10
N PRO A 90 9.42 -11.97 -15.67
CA PRO A 90 8.88 -11.68 -17.00
C PRO A 90 8.32 -10.25 -17.08
N GLY A 91 8.54 -9.55 -18.21
CA GLY A 91 8.16 -8.14 -18.37
C GLY A 91 6.69 -7.83 -18.07
N HIS A 92 5.79 -8.76 -18.41
CA HIS A 92 4.33 -8.65 -18.23
C HIS A 92 3.85 -8.82 -16.78
N VAL A 93 4.70 -9.25 -15.84
CA VAL A 93 4.32 -9.46 -14.44
C VAL A 93 4.46 -8.15 -13.66
N ASN A 94 3.41 -7.68 -12.98
CA ASN A 94 3.50 -6.44 -12.18
C ASN A 94 4.29 -6.61 -10.88
N GLN A 95 4.46 -7.86 -10.42
CA GLN A 95 5.37 -8.20 -9.31
C GLN A 95 6.82 -8.01 -9.73
N GLY A 96 7.67 -7.74 -8.75
CA GLY A 96 9.10 -7.60 -8.95
C GLY A 96 9.52 -6.19 -8.68
N THR A 97 10.14 -6.02 -7.52
CA THR A 97 10.83 -4.81 -7.13
C THR A 97 11.82 -4.37 -8.20
N ARG A 98 11.89 -3.07 -8.44
CA ARG A 98 12.88 -2.43 -9.31
C ARG A 98 13.87 -1.63 -8.45
N PRO A 99 15.01 -2.22 -8.04
CA PRO A 99 15.98 -1.49 -7.26
C PRO A 99 16.52 -0.28 -8.04
N ASP A 100 16.31 0.93 -7.50
CA ASP A 100 16.89 2.20 -7.98
C ASP A 100 17.25 3.09 -6.80
N GLY A 101 18.17 2.61 -5.96
CA GLY A 101 18.45 3.23 -4.68
C GLY A 101 17.25 3.17 -3.73
N ILE A 102 16.89 4.30 -3.14
CA ILE A 102 15.95 4.37 -2.01
C ILE A 102 14.51 3.97 -2.37
N HIS A 103 14.05 4.30 -3.58
CA HIS A 103 12.71 3.90 -4.01
C HIS A 103 12.61 2.39 -4.25
N GLY A 104 13.70 1.79 -4.72
CA GLY A 104 13.84 0.34 -4.82
C GLY A 104 13.69 -0.36 -3.48
N PHE A 105 14.25 0.24 -2.42
CA PHE A 105 14.12 -0.28 -1.06
C PHE A 105 12.68 -0.16 -0.53
N GLY A 106 12.01 0.97 -0.80
CA GLY A 106 10.59 1.16 -0.48
C GLY A 106 9.69 0.13 -1.18
N ALA A 107 9.88 -0.06 -2.47
CA ALA A 107 9.16 -1.05 -3.27
C ALA A 107 9.37 -2.49 -2.77
N LEU A 108 10.60 -2.83 -2.38
CA LEU A 108 10.91 -4.14 -1.80
C LEU A 108 10.16 -4.34 -0.49
N THR A 109 10.20 -3.31 0.35
CA THR A 109 9.53 -3.28 1.65
C THR A 109 8.03 -3.51 1.48
N VAL A 110 7.38 -2.78 0.57
CA VAL A 110 5.96 -2.95 0.26
C VAL A 110 5.63 -4.38 -0.17
N GLU A 111 6.40 -4.95 -1.11
CA GLU A 111 6.14 -6.32 -1.59
C GLU A 111 6.39 -7.38 -0.52
N VAL A 112 7.48 -7.28 0.24
CA VAL A 112 7.85 -8.26 1.28
C VAL A 112 6.84 -8.22 2.42
N LEU A 113 6.53 -7.04 2.94
CA LEU A 113 5.62 -6.87 4.07
C LEU A 113 4.16 -7.16 3.66
N GLY A 114 3.77 -6.84 2.42
CA GLY A 114 2.49 -7.29 1.87
C GLY A 114 2.38 -8.83 1.81
N ARG A 115 3.45 -9.55 1.44
CA ARG A 115 3.44 -11.02 1.50
C ARG A 115 3.34 -11.54 2.94
N MET A 116 3.94 -10.85 3.91
CA MET A 116 3.78 -11.22 5.33
C MET A 116 2.33 -11.05 5.79
N ALA A 117 1.65 -9.99 5.37
CA ALA A 117 0.22 -9.82 5.64
C ALA A 117 -0.63 -10.96 5.08
N ALA A 118 -0.39 -11.34 3.83
CA ALA A 118 -1.08 -12.47 3.21
C ALA A 118 -0.80 -13.80 3.93
N LYS A 119 0.43 -14.01 4.42
CA LYS A 119 0.79 -15.21 5.22
C LYS A 119 0.06 -15.26 6.56
N LYS A 120 -0.27 -14.10 7.16
CA LYS A 120 -1.11 -14.02 8.36
C LYS A 120 -2.61 -14.21 8.09
N GLY A 121 -3.00 -14.32 6.82
CA GLY A 121 -4.38 -14.63 6.42
C GLY A 121 -5.15 -13.46 5.84
N ALA A 122 -4.58 -12.25 5.83
CA ALA A 122 -5.22 -11.09 5.24
C ALA A 122 -5.31 -11.20 3.70
N ILE A 123 -6.39 -10.70 3.12
CA ILE A 123 -6.47 -10.48 1.67
C ILE A 123 -5.62 -9.24 1.36
N THR A 124 -4.49 -9.44 0.67
CA THR A 124 -3.53 -8.38 0.41
C THR A 124 -3.57 -7.89 -1.03
N ARG A 125 -3.57 -6.56 -1.20
CA ARG A 125 -3.47 -5.88 -2.50
C ARG A 125 -2.38 -4.83 -2.44
N ILE A 126 -1.50 -4.84 -3.44
CA ILE A 126 -0.54 -3.76 -3.68
C ILE A 126 -0.96 -3.09 -4.99
N VAL A 127 -1.47 -1.86 -4.88
CA VAL A 127 -1.94 -1.06 -6.01
C VAL A 127 -0.88 -0.02 -6.34
N LYS A 128 -0.29 -0.17 -7.53
CA LYS A 128 0.65 0.80 -8.07
C LYS A 128 -0.11 1.86 -8.85
N HIS A 129 0.13 3.14 -8.57
CA HIS A 129 -0.56 4.24 -9.24
C HIS A 129 0.41 5.35 -9.66
N SER A 130 0.00 6.17 -10.62
CA SER A 130 0.82 7.27 -11.13
C SER A 130 1.11 8.34 -10.06
N GLY A 131 0.21 8.52 -9.08
CA GLY A 131 0.39 9.44 -7.95
C GLY A 131 0.46 10.91 -8.36
N LYS A 132 0.03 11.25 -9.58
CA LYS A 132 0.13 12.60 -10.14
C LYS A 132 -0.93 13.55 -9.60
N THR A 133 -2.07 13.02 -9.15
CA THR A 133 -3.22 13.79 -8.66
C THR A 133 -3.92 13.04 -7.53
N ASP A 134 -4.62 13.76 -6.65
CA ASP A 134 -5.45 13.13 -5.60
C ASP A 134 -6.53 12.24 -6.20
N ALA A 135 -7.11 12.64 -7.34
CA ALA A 135 -8.09 11.82 -8.06
C ALA A 135 -7.54 10.45 -8.48
N ALA A 136 -6.29 10.40 -8.95
CA ALA A 136 -5.64 9.14 -9.31
C ALA A 136 -5.41 8.25 -8.08
N VAL A 137 -5.02 8.86 -6.94
CA VAL A 137 -4.86 8.13 -5.67
C VAL A 137 -6.21 7.61 -5.17
N CYS A 138 -7.26 8.43 -5.15
CA CYS A 138 -8.62 8.01 -4.79
C CYS A 138 -9.15 6.90 -5.72
N SER A 139 -8.86 6.97 -7.03
CA SER A 139 -9.21 5.90 -7.96
C SER A 139 -8.50 4.58 -7.61
N ALA A 140 -7.21 4.65 -7.24
CA ALA A 140 -6.45 3.49 -6.77
C ALA A 140 -6.97 2.93 -5.43
N VAL A 141 -7.41 3.80 -4.51
CA VAL A 141 -8.09 3.41 -3.25
C VAL A 141 -9.35 2.61 -3.58
N HIS A 142 -10.23 3.17 -4.43
CA HIS A 142 -11.48 2.53 -4.81
C HIS A 142 -11.24 1.15 -5.41
N TYR A 143 -10.33 1.07 -6.39
CA TYR A 143 -9.93 -0.18 -7.00
C TYR A 143 -9.40 -1.19 -5.96
N GLY A 144 -8.53 -0.74 -5.05
CA GLY A 144 -7.96 -1.58 -4.00
C GLY A 144 -9.02 -2.21 -3.10
N LEU A 145 -10.04 -1.43 -2.73
CA LEU A 145 -11.17 -1.85 -1.90
C LEU A 145 -12.10 -2.82 -2.67
N GLU A 146 -12.44 -2.52 -3.92
CA GLU A 146 -13.25 -3.44 -4.76
C GLU A 146 -12.53 -4.77 -4.99
N ALA A 147 -11.21 -4.72 -5.21
CA ALA A 147 -10.37 -5.89 -5.43
C ALA A 147 -10.27 -6.82 -4.20
N LEU A 148 -10.72 -6.40 -3.02
CA LEU A 148 -10.84 -7.29 -1.86
C LEU A 148 -11.86 -8.41 -2.09
N ASN A 149 -12.84 -8.21 -2.96
CA ASN A 149 -13.82 -9.24 -3.33
C ASN A 149 -13.24 -10.35 -4.24
N SER A 150 -12.00 -10.19 -4.72
CA SER A 150 -11.33 -11.22 -5.52
C SER A 150 -10.91 -12.43 -4.69
N LYS A 151 -11.00 -13.62 -5.30
CA LYS A 151 -10.56 -14.89 -4.70
C LYS A 151 -9.06 -15.00 -4.45
N LYS A 152 -8.24 -14.07 -4.96
CA LYS A 152 -6.78 -14.08 -4.76
C LYS A 152 -6.44 -13.60 -3.34
N LYS A 153 -5.57 -14.33 -2.64
CA LYS A 153 -5.05 -13.90 -1.32
C LYS A 153 -4.03 -12.76 -1.42
N TYR A 154 -3.25 -12.72 -2.49
CA TYR A 154 -2.24 -11.70 -2.71
C TYR A 154 -2.24 -11.31 -4.18
N ASP A 155 -2.24 -10.00 -4.48
CA ASP A 155 -2.07 -9.51 -5.84
C ASP A 155 -1.31 -8.19 -5.88
N VAL A 156 -0.57 -7.97 -6.97
CA VAL A 156 0.12 -6.71 -7.28
C VAL A 156 -0.41 -6.22 -8.61
N VAL A 157 -1.04 -5.06 -8.59
CA VAL A 157 -1.79 -4.52 -9.73
C VAL A 157 -1.30 -3.12 -10.03
N ARG A 158 -1.39 -2.75 -11.31
CA ARG A 158 -1.08 -1.41 -11.79
C ARG A 158 -2.40 -0.74 -12.17
N HIS A 159 -2.63 0.45 -11.64
CA HIS A 159 -3.83 1.25 -11.82
C HIS A 159 -3.43 2.68 -12.15
N ASP A 160 -3.19 2.92 -13.44
CA ASP A 160 -2.83 4.22 -13.99
C ASP A 160 -4.04 4.79 -14.73
N ILE A 161 -4.96 5.40 -13.97
CA ILE A 161 -6.08 6.20 -14.50
C ILE A 161 -5.82 7.67 -14.23
#